data_AF-A0A9X3GHS0-F1
#
_entry.id   AF-A0A9X3GHS0-F1
#
_cell.length_a   1.000
_cell.length_b   1.000
_cell.length_c   1.000
_cell.angle_alpha   90.00
_cell.angle_beta   90.00
_cell.angle_gamma   90.00
#
_symmetry.space_group_name_H-M   'P 1'
#
loop_
_entity.id
_entity.type
_entity.pdbx_description
1 polymer ?
#
loop_
_entity_poly.entity_id
_entity_poly.type
_entity_poly.pdbx_seq_one_letter_code
_entity_poly.pdbx_strand_id
1 'polypeptide(L)'
;MVDINRAVLDELGAIRGKGSSTATVNRYMALVRTILRKACNEWEWLDRGPKVGMHRDQEGRIRSLTRDEFARLLDELPQHLADMAQFSVASGLRQANVTGLQWKQISLERRHLWMSGAEHKNGRPHSVPLNQAAIDVLGLFKGDHLTHGFTCESIPIVQVSTKFWRNALKRADIHNFRWHDLRHTLVTWHREARTPTHELQRLGG
;
A
#
# COMPACT_ATOMS: atom_id res chain seq x y z
N MET A 1 32.20 22.66 20.70
CA MET A 1 31.01 22.75 19.83
C MET A 1 31.26 21.81 18.66
N VAL A 2 30.45 20.76 18.49
CA VAL A 2 30.67 19.77 17.41
C VAL A 2 30.25 20.43 16.10
N ASP A 3 31.20 20.60 15.18
CA ASP A 3 30.95 21.18 13.88
C ASP A 3 30.26 20.14 12.97
N ILE A 4 29.08 20.47 12.43
CA ILE A 4 28.30 19.52 11.62
C ILE A 4 28.92 19.46 10.23
N ASN A 5 29.72 18.42 10.00
CA ASN A 5 30.42 18.21 8.75
C ASN A 5 30.05 16.85 8.11
N ARG A 6 30.62 16.58 6.93
CA ARG A 6 30.33 15.36 6.18
C ARG A 6 30.69 14.08 6.93
N ALA A 7 31.78 14.06 7.68
CA ALA A 7 32.21 12.88 8.43
C ALA A 7 31.21 12.51 9.53
N VAL A 8 30.67 13.52 10.24
CA VAL A 8 29.61 13.32 11.24
C VAL A 8 28.34 12.75 10.61
N LEU A 9 27.97 13.23 9.41
CA LEU A 9 26.81 12.72 8.68
C LEU A 9 26.99 11.28 8.18
N ASP A 10 28.19 10.95 7.70
CA ASP A 10 28.52 9.60 7.24
C ASP A 10 28.54 8.62 8.42
N GLU A 11 29.07 9.03 9.58
CA GLU A 11 29.02 8.26 10.83
C GLU A 11 27.58 8.03 11.30
N LEU A 12 26.73 9.05 11.26
CA LEU A 12 25.31 8.94 11.61
C LEU A 12 24.56 7.97 10.68
N GLY A 13 24.86 8.01 9.38
CA GLY A 13 24.36 7.03 8.40
C GLY A 13 24.80 5.60 8.74
N ALA A 14 26.09 5.41 9.08
CA ALA A 14 26.65 4.12 9.45
C ALA A 14 26.06 3.56 10.75
N ILE A 15 25.90 4.39 11.79
CA ILE A 15 25.25 4.02 13.05
C ILE A 15 23.81 3.57 12.79
N ARG A 16 23.05 4.32 11.98
CA ARG A 16 21.66 3.96 11.68
C ARG A 16 21.58 2.70 10.81
N GLY A 17 22.57 2.47 9.97
CA GLY A 17 22.70 1.27 9.14
C GLY A 17 22.91 -0.03 9.94
N LYS A 18 23.38 0.04 11.19
CA LYS A 18 23.47 -1.11 12.10
C LYS A 18 22.07 -1.54 12.58
N GLY A 19 21.33 -2.22 11.70
CA GLY A 19 20.01 -2.81 12.01
C GLY A 19 18.83 -2.19 11.27
N SER A 20 19.06 -1.24 10.35
CA SER A 20 18.00 -0.67 9.50
C SER A 20 18.25 -0.98 8.03
N SER A 21 17.19 -1.11 7.24
CA SER A 21 17.32 -1.18 5.78
C SER A 21 17.85 0.14 5.21
N THR A 22 18.48 0.08 4.03
CA THR A 22 18.99 1.27 3.31
C THR A 22 17.91 2.33 3.11
N ALA A 23 16.69 1.92 2.77
CA ALA A 23 15.56 2.82 2.61
C ALA A 23 15.20 3.55 3.91
N THR A 24 15.32 2.86 5.06
CA THR A 24 15.12 3.50 6.37
C THR A 24 16.23 4.52 6.63
N VAL A 25 17.50 4.16 6.44
CA VAL A 25 18.62 5.10 6.61
C VAL A 25 18.43 6.34 5.73
N ASN A 26 18.06 6.16 4.46
CA ASN A 26 17.78 7.26 3.53
C ASN A 26 16.65 8.18 3.99
N ARG A 27 15.58 7.66 4.61
CA ARG A 27 14.52 8.51 5.20
C ARG A 27 15.05 9.39 6.32
N TYR A 28 15.93 8.87 7.18
CA TYR A 28 16.58 9.67 8.22
C TYR A 28 17.50 10.72 7.63
N MET A 29 18.33 10.35 6.64
CA MET A 29 19.22 11.30 5.98
C MET A 29 18.45 12.38 5.21
N ALA A 30 17.27 12.06 4.64
CA ALA A 30 16.39 13.05 4.04
C ALA A 30 15.84 14.06 5.06
N LEU A 31 15.49 13.61 6.26
CA LEU A 31 15.07 14.50 7.34
C LEU A 31 16.21 15.43 7.77
N VAL A 32 17.40 14.89 8.01
CA VAL A 32 18.60 15.69 8.35
C VAL A 32 18.91 16.71 7.26
N ARG A 33 18.85 16.30 5.98
CA ARG A 33 19.01 17.20 4.85
C ARG A 33 17.98 18.34 4.85
N THR A 34 16.74 18.04 5.23
CA THR A 34 15.65 19.03 5.27
C THR A 34 15.88 20.05 6.38
N ILE A 35 16.29 19.58 7.57
CA ILE A 35 16.64 20.44 8.70
C ILE A 35 17.82 21.36 8.35
N LEU A 36 18.91 20.81 7.78
CA LEU A 36 20.07 21.61 7.38
C LEU A 36 19.76 22.63 6.29
N ARG A 37 18.85 22.30 5.36
CA ARG A 37 18.35 23.26 4.36
C ARG A 37 17.53 24.38 5.00
N LYS A 38 16.66 24.08 5.97
CA LYS A 38 15.93 25.10 6.73
C LYS A 38 16.87 25.99 7.54
N ALA A 39 17.83 25.39 8.24
CA ALA A 39 18.84 26.11 9.00
C ALA A 39 19.66 27.08 8.13
N CYS A 40 19.92 26.73 6.87
CA CYS A 40 20.66 27.58 5.95
C CYS A 40 19.79 28.64 5.24
N ASN A 41 18.62 28.24 4.73
CA ASN A 41 17.86 29.07 3.81
C ASN A 41 16.70 29.84 4.45
N GLU A 42 16.23 29.44 5.62
CA GLU A 42 15.07 30.04 6.28
C GLU A 42 15.44 30.64 7.64
N TRP A 43 16.25 29.94 8.43
CA TRP A 43 16.63 30.38 9.78
C TRP A 43 17.94 31.13 9.82
N GLU A 44 18.74 31.07 8.74
CA GLU A 44 20.04 31.75 8.64
C GLU A 44 21.01 31.39 9.77
N TRP A 45 20.85 30.21 10.37
CA TRP A 45 21.73 29.69 11.43
C TRP A 45 23.05 29.16 10.87
N LEU A 46 23.09 28.87 9.56
CA LEU A 46 24.26 28.35 8.85
C LEU A 46 24.44 29.08 7.53
N ASP A 47 25.62 29.63 7.27
CA ASP A 47 25.96 30.22 5.96
C ASP A 47 25.98 29.18 4.84
N ARG A 48 26.35 27.94 5.17
CA ARG A 48 26.38 26.81 4.23
C ARG A 48 26.23 25.47 4.95
N GLY A 49 25.18 24.73 4.60
CA GLY A 49 25.00 23.35 5.08
C GLY A 49 25.85 22.31 4.32
N PRO A 50 26.37 21.27 4.99
CA PRO A 50 27.07 20.16 4.32
C PRO A 50 26.14 19.35 3.40
N LYS A 51 26.69 18.81 2.32
CA LYS A 51 25.94 17.90 1.42
C LYS A 51 25.71 16.57 2.12
N VAL A 52 24.45 16.24 2.34
CA VAL A 52 24.03 14.94 2.87
C VAL A 52 24.04 13.90 1.74
N GLY A 53 24.83 12.84 1.85
CA GLY A 53 24.79 11.70 0.91
C GLY A 53 23.52 10.86 1.08
N MET A 54 23.09 10.18 0.01
CA MET A 54 22.05 9.15 0.08
C MET A 54 22.66 7.84 -0.37
N HIS A 55 22.30 6.76 0.30
CA HIS A 55 22.70 5.42 -0.10
C HIS A 55 21.85 4.96 -1.28
N ARG A 56 22.43 4.14 -2.16
CA ARG A 56 21.66 3.55 -3.26
C ARG A 56 20.69 2.53 -2.67
N ASP A 57 19.40 2.77 -2.80
CA ASP A 57 18.39 1.78 -2.42
C ASP A 57 18.52 0.56 -3.34
N GLN A 58 18.35 -0.63 -2.78
CA GLN A 58 18.10 -1.81 -3.59
C GLN A 58 16.74 -1.65 -4.28
N GLU A 59 16.62 -2.12 -5.52
CA GLU A 59 15.37 -2.03 -6.27
C GLU A 59 14.22 -2.63 -5.45
N GLY A 60 13.13 -1.86 -5.35
CA GLY A 60 11.96 -2.28 -4.59
C GLY A 60 11.39 -3.58 -5.17
N ARG A 61 11.07 -4.54 -4.31
CA ARG A 61 10.48 -5.80 -4.75
C ARG A 61 9.09 -5.56 -5.34
N ILE A 62 8.91 -5.90 -6.61
CA ILE A 62 7.58 -5.98 -7.24
C ILE A 62 7.26 -7.46 -7.44
N ARG A 63 6.29 -7.97 -6.68
CA ARG A 63 5.78 -9.34 -6.82
C ARG A 63 4.30 -9.28 -7.14
N SER A 64 3.89 -10.05 -8.14
CA SER A 64 2.49 -10.31 -8.49
C SER A 64 2.25 -11.82 -8.48
N LEU A 65 0.99 -12.23 -8.27
CA LEU A 65 0.59 -13.64 -8.38
C LEU A 65 0.16 -13.96 -9.82
N THR A 66 0.42 -15.19 -10.23
CA THR A 66 -0.26 -15.81 -11.36
C THR A 66 -1.71 -16.12 -11.01
N ARG A 67 -2.55 -16.39 -12.02
CA ARG A 67 -3.96 -16.77 -11.80
C ARG A 67 -4.06 -18.05 -10.97
N ASP A 68 -3.19 -19.02 -11.24
CA ASP A 68 -3.17 -20.31 -10.54
C ASP A 68 -2.70 -20.15 -9.08
N GLU A 69 -1.66 -19.33 -8.83
CA GLU A 69 -1.25 -18.98 -7.46
C GLU A 69 -2.39 -18.30 -6.71
N PHE A 70 -3.10 -17.37 -7.35
CA PHE A 70 -4.21 -16.68 -6.72
C PHE A 70 -5.38 -17.63 -6.41
N ALA A 71 -5.73 -18.53 -7.32
CA ALA A 71 -6.76 -19.55 -7.08
C ALA A 71 -6.40 -20.42 -5.86
N ARG A 72 -5.19 -20.99 -5.83
CA ARG A 72 -4.72 -21.77 -4.68
C ARG A 72 -4.74 -20.98 -3.37
N LEU A 73 -4.39 -19.69 -3.42
CA LEU A 73 -4.45 -18.83 -2.24
C LEU A 73 -5.89 -18.67 -1.72
N LEU A 74 -6.86 -18.49 -2.61
CA LEU A 74 -8.26 -18.35 -2.22
C LEU A 74 -8.79 -19.63 -1.55
N ASP A 75 -8.44 -20.81 -2.10
CA ASP A 75 -8.84 -22.10 -1.53
C ASP A 75 -8.30 -22.34 -0.12
N GLU A 76 -7.15 -21.73 0.19
CA GLU A 76 -6.48 -21.86 1.48
C GLU A 76 -6.91 -20.80 2.51
N LEU A 77 -7.65 -19.76 2.11
CA LEU A 77 -8.06 -18.68 2.99
C LEU A 77 -9.42 -18.98 3.65
N PRO A 78 -9.64 -18.54 4.90
CA PRO A 78 -10.99 -18.41 5.43
C PRO A 78 -11.85 -17.54 4.51
N GLN A 79 -13.13 -17.88 4.35
CA GLN A 79 -14.04 -17.25 3.37
C GLN A 79 -13.98 -15.71 3.38
N HIS A 80 -14.12 -15.10 4.56
CA HIS A 80 -14.08 -13.63 4.69
C HIS A 80 -12.75 -13.01 4.19
N LEU A 81 -11.61 -13.68 4.36
CA LEU A 81 -10.32 -13.20 3.82
C LEU A 81 -10.18 -13.52 2.33
N ALA A 82 -10.72 -14.64 1.85
CA ALA A 82 -10.74 -14.97 0.43
C ALA A 82 -11.53 -13.91 -0.35
N ASP A 83 -12.71 -13.56 0.13
CA ASP A 83 -13.57 -12.53 -0.46
C ASP A 83 -12.86 -11.16 -0.47
N MET A 84 -12.28 -10.75 0.67
CA MET A 84 -11.51 -9.51 0.75
C MET A 84 -10.28 -9.51 -0.17
N ALA A 85 -9.62 -10.66 -0.36
CA ALA A 85 -8.48 -10.78 -1.28
C ALA A 85 -8.93 -10.67 -2.74
N GLN A 86 -10.06 -11.31 -3.09
CA GLN A 86 -10.70 -11.19 -4.40
C GLN A 86 -11.09 -9.75 -4.70
N PHE A 87 -11.73 -9.06 -3.76
CA PHE A 87 -12.03 -7.64 -3.90
C PHE A 87 -10.77 -6.78 -4.01
N SER A 88 -9.71 -7.07 -3.23
CA SER A 88 -8.45 -6.33 -3.28
C SER A 88 -7.77 -6.43 -4.64
N VAL A 89 -7.77 -7.61 -5.26
CA VAL A 89 -7.31 -7.78 -6.64
C VAL A 89 -8.25 -7.08 -7.60
N ALA A 90 -9.56 -7.33 -7.54
CA ALA A 90 -10.52 -6.79 -8.50
C ALA A 90 -10.59 -5.25 -8.54
N SER A 91 -10.46 -4.59 -7.38
CA SER A 91 -10.49 -3.13 -7.24
C SER A 91 -9.12 -2.47 -7.30
N GLY A 92 -8.05 -3.23 -7.04
CA GLY A 92 -6.69 -2.71 -6.96
C GLY A 92 -6.50 -1.68 -5.84
N LEU A 93 -7.37 -1.60 -4.83
CA LEU A 93 -7.28 -0.57 -3.78
C LEU A 93 -6.09 -0.76 -2.83
N ARG A 94 -5.73 0.31 -2.09
CA ARG A 94 -4.71 0.19 -1.03
C ARG A 94 -5.31 -0.64 0.10
N GLN A 95 -4.47 -1.42 0.78
CA GLN A 95 -4.89 -2.25 1.92
C GLN A 95 -5.75 -1.46 2.92
N ALA A 96 -5.31 -0.26 3.33
CA ALA A 96 -6.05 0.57 4.29
C ALA A 96 -7.44 0.98 3.78
N ASN A 97 -7.60 1.19 2.47
CA ASN A 97 -8.89 1.55 1.86
C ASN A 97 -9.83 0.33 1.80
N VAL A 98 -9.28 -0.88 1.68
CA VAL A 98 -10.07 -2.12 1.74
C VAL A 98 -10.52 -2.40 3.17
N THR A 99 -9.60 -2.36 4.14
CA THR A 99 -9.93 -2.63 5.56
C THR A 99 -10.78 -1.53 6.21
N GLY A 100 -10.72 -0.32 5.69
CA GLY A 100 -11.51 0.83 6.14
C GLY A 100 -12.76 1.11 5.29
N LEU A 101 -13.12 0.19 4.39
CA LEU A 101 -14.18 0.43 3.42
C LEU A 101 -15.55 0.63 4.10
N GLN A 102 -16.25 1.70 3.74
CA GLN A 102 -17.59 2.01 4.24
C GLN A 102 -18.62 2.04 3.11
N TRP A 103 -19.85 1.60 3.39
CA TRP A 103 -20.95 1.60 2.41
C TRP A 103 -21.24 2.99 1.84
N LYS A 104 -21.09 4.04 2.65
CA LYS A 104 -21.27 5.44 2.21
C LYS A 104 -20.33 5.87 1.08
N GLN A 105 -19.19 5.18 0.93
CA GLN A 105 -18.21 5.44 -0.13
C GLN A 105 -18.59 4.72 -1.43
N ILE A 106 -19.54 3.80 -1.42
CA ILE A 106 -19.84 2.92 -2.55
C ILE A 106 -21.16 3.34 -3.19
N SER A 107 -21.12 3.64 -4.48
CA SER A 107 -22.31 3.73 -5.30
C SER A 107 -22.43 2.45 -6.12
N LEU A 108 -23.29 1.52 -5.68
CA LEU A 108 -23.55 0.26 -6.40
C LEU A 108 -24.21 0.51 -7.76
N GLU A 109 -25.11 1.49 -7.84
CA GLU A 109 -25.78 1.89 -9.09
C GLU A 109 -24.77 2.37 -10.13
N ARG A 110 -23.87 3.27 -9.75
CA ARG A 110 -22.85 3.79 -10.65
C ARG A 110 -21.66 2.84 -10.79
N ARG A 111 -21.54 1.81 -9.95
CA ARG A 111 -20.38 0.91 -9.83
C ARG A 111 -19.08 1.67 -9.57
N HIS A 112 -19.11 2.61 -8.65
CA HIS A 112 -17.94 3.43 -8.29
C HIS A 112 -17.75 3.51 -6.80
N LEU A 113 -16.48 3.59 -6.39
CA LEU A 113 -16.05 3.85 -5.03
C LEU A 113 -15.45 5.25 -4.94
N TRP A 114 -15.97 6.05 -4.02
CA TRP A 114 -15.57 7.42 -3.76
C TRP A 114 -14.67 7.49 -2.53
N MET A 115 -13.43 7.92 -2.73
CA MET A 115 -12.53 8.26 -1.63
C MET A 115 -12.54 9.76 -1.43
N SER A 116 -12.79 10.20 -0.20
CA SER A 116 -12.76 11.63 0.12
C SER A 116 -11.35 12.19 0.03
N GLY A 117 -11.21 13.50 -0.19
CA GLY A 117 -9.89 14.15 -0.25
C GLY A 117 -9.07 13.98 1.03
N ALA A 118 -9.72 13.86 2.19
CA ALA A 118 -9.08 13.58 3.48
C ALA A 118 -8.45 12.17 3.56
N GLU A 119 -9.00 11.22 2.81
CA GLU A 119 -8.53 9.82 2.74
C GLU A 119 -7.54 9.60 1.59
N HIS A 120 -7.33 10.61 0.73
CA HIS A 120 -6.45 10.53 -0.42
C HIS A 120 -5.14 11.31 -0.18
N LYS A 121 -4.01 10.68 -0.52
CA LYS A 121 -2.64 11.22 -0.38
C LYS A 121 -2.41 12.64 -0.93
N ASN A 122 -3.28 13.10 -1.83
CA ASN A 122 -3.17 14.39 -2.52
C ASN A 122 -4.28 15.39 -2.16
N GLY A 123 -5.12 15.13 -1.16
CA GLY A 123 -6.19 16.05 -0.74
C GLY A 123 -7.36 16.17 -1.71
N ARG A 124 -7.35 15.43 -2.84
CA ARG A 124 -8.37 15.47 -3.89
C ARG A 124 -9.24 14.22 -3.86
N PRO A 125 -10.58 14.35 -3.95
CA PRO A 125 -11.47 13.21 -4.11
C PRO A 125 -11.05 12.37 -5.32
N HIS A 126 -11.05 11.06 -5.16
CA HIS A 126 -10.71 10.11 -6.22
C HIS A 126 -11.80 9.06 -6.32
N SER A 127 -12.28 8.82 -7.55
CA SER A 127 -13.26 7.80 -7.83
C SER A 127 -12.58 6.60 -8.48
N VAL A 128 -12.85 5.40 -7.97
CA VAL A 128 -12.36 4.13 -8.52
C VAL A 128 -13.54 3.38 -9.11
N PRO A 129 -13.56 3.09 -10.42
CA PRO A 129 -14.59 2.24 -11.00
C PRO A 129 -14.43 0.81 -10.47
N LEU A 130 -15.54 0.20 -10.10
CA LEU A 130 -15.62 -1.18 -9.61
C LEU A 130 -16.05 -2.09 -10.76
N ASN A 131 -15.26 -3.12 -11.05
CA ASN A 131 -15.64 -4.13 -12.01
C ASN A 131 -16.71 -5.08 -11.42
N GLN A 132 -17.26 -5.96 -12.27
CA GLN A 132 -18.32 -6.87 -11.84
C GLN A 132 -17.88 -7.76 -10.67
N ALA A 133 -16.68 -8.33 -10.72
CA ALA A 133 -16.15 -9.16 -9.64
C ALA A 133 -16.10 -8.43 -8.29
N ALA A 134 -15.69 -7.16 -8.27
CA ALA A 134 -15.68 -6.36 -7.05
C ALA A 134 -17.11 -6.09 -6.53
N ILE A 135 -18.07 -5.87 -7.42
CA ILE A 135 -19.48 -5.67 -7.06
C ILE A 135 -20.09 -6.97 -6.51
N ASP A 136 -19.79 -8.12 -7.12
CA ASP A 136 -20.30 -9.42 -6.71
C ASP A 136 -19.84 -9.75 -5.29
N VAL A 137 -18.55 -9.53 -4.98
CA VAL A 137 -18.04 -9.69 -3.62
C VAL A 137 -18.72 -8.75 -2.63
N LEU A 138 -18.89 -7.47 -2.97
CA LEU A 138 -19.60 -6.52 -2.10
C LEU A 138 -21.06 -6.94 -1.87
N GLY A 139 -21.69 -7.61 -2.84
CA GLY A 139 -23.03 -8.15 -2.69
C GLY A 139 -23.15 -9.14 -1.53
N LEU A 140 -22.10 -9.91 -1.24
CA LEU A 140 -22.07 -10.92 -0.17
C LEU A 140 -22.17 -10.32 1.23
N PHE A 141 -21.60 -9.13 1.44
CA PHE A 141 -21.56 -8.44 2.75
C PHE A 141 -22.72 -7.45 2.94
N LYS A 142 -23.57 -7.28 1.93
CA LYS A 142 -24.62 -6.26 1.95
C LYS A 142 -25.70 -6.64 2.97
N GLY A 143 -25.78 -5.85 4.05
CA GLY A 143 -26.74 -6.06 5.14
C GLY A 143 -26.10 -6.61 6.42
N ASP A 144 -24.86 -7.11 6.35
CA ASP A 144 -24.17 -7.69 7.52
C ASP A 144 -23.75 -6.64 8.55
N HIS A 145 -23.56 -5.40 8.11
CA HIS A 145 -23.18 -4.27 8.95
C HIS A 145 -23.64 -2.95 8.33
N LEU A 146 -24.12 -2.01 9.17
CA LEU A 146 -24.68 -0.72 8.73
C LEU A 146 -23.65 0.18 8.03
N THR A 147 -22.43 0.25 8.56
CA THR A 147 -21.39 1.18 8.08
C THR A 147 -20.28 0.54 7.22
N HIS A 148 -19.72 -0.60 7.62
CA HIS A 148 -18.52 -1.17 7.02
C HIS A 148 -18.84 -2.20 5.93
N GLY A 149 -18.06 -2.18 4.85
CA GLY A 149 -18.24 -3.05 3.69
C GLY A 149 -17.68 -4.46 3.84
N PHE A 150 -16.78 -4.69 4.80
CA PHE A 150 -16.22 -6.00 5.10
C PHE A 150 -16.26 -6.29 6.60
N THR A 151 -16.90 -7.40 6.96
CA THR A 151 -17.05 -7.84 8.34
C THR A 151 -16.82 -9.35 8.44
N CYS A 152 -16.48 -9.82 9.63
CA CYS A 152 -16.52 -11.23 9.99
C CYS A 152 -17.37 -11.32 11.26
N GLU A 153 -18.44 -12.12 11.25
CA GLU A 153 -19.37 -12.21 12.38
C GLU A 153 -19.89 -10.82 12.83
N SER A 154 -20.22 -9.96 11.86
CA SER A 154 -20.64 -8.56 12.07
C SER A 154 -19.60 -7.64 12.73
N ILE A 155 -18.34 -8.06 12.86
CA ILE A 155 -17.23 -7.23 13.34
C ILE A 155 -16.40 -6.72 12.14
N PRO A 156 -16.15 -5.40 12.01
CA PRO A 156 -15.32 -4.85 10.94
C PRO A 156 -13.91 -5.44 10.88
N ILE A 157 -13.47 -5.85 9.69
CA ILE A 157 -12.14 -6.41 9.48
C ILE A 157 -11.12 -5.29 9.26
N VAL A 158 -10.43 -4.91 10.32
CA VAL A 158 -9.41 -3.84 10.28
C VAL A 158 -8.00 -4.34 9.96
N GLN A 159 -7.75 -5.66 10.06
CA GLN A 159 -6.43 -6.25 9.86
C GLN A 159 -6.50 -7.52 9.02
N VAL A 160 -5.81 -7.52 7.88
CA VAL A 160 -5.78 -8.63 6.91
C VAL A 160 -4.47 -9.41 6.91
N SER A 161 -3.37 -8.80 7.36
CA SER A 161 -2.05 -9.45 7.48
C SER A 161 -1.94 -10.31 8.74
N THR A 162 -2.91 -11.19 8.95
CA THR A 162 -3.05 -12.02 10.16
C THR A 162 -2.18 -13.30 10.08
N LYS A 163 -2.24 -14.13 11.13
CA LYS A 163 -1.64 -15.47 11.11
C LYS A 163 -2.31 -16.36 10.05
N PHE A 164 -3.62 -16.20 9.82
CA PHE A 164 -4.35 -16.94 8.79
C PHE A 164 -3.78 -16.66 7.40
N TRP A 165 -3.59 -15.38 7.05
CA TRP A 165 -2.96 -14.99 5.78
C TRP A 165 -1.58 -15.63 5.59
N ARG A 166 -0.70 -15.52 6.59
CA ARG A 166 0.66 -16.09 6.52
C ARG A 166 0.66 -17.60 6.40
N ASN A 167 -0.29 -18.28 7.04
CA ASN A 167 -0.42 -19.74 6.96
C ASN A 167 -1.00 -20.18 5.61
N ALA A 168 -1.98 -19.46 5.07
CA ALA A 168 -2.54 -19.73 3.75
C ALA A 168 -1.48 -19.59 2.65
N LEU A 169 -0.64 -18.54 2.71
CA LEU A 169 0.50 -18.40 1.80
C LEU A 169 1.45 -19.60 1.85
N LYS A 170 1.73 -20.13 3.03
CA LYS A 170 2.58 -21.32 3.17
C LYS A 170 1.94 -22.57 2.57
N ARG A 171 0.64 -22.78 2.77
CA ARG A 171 -0.08 -23.94 2.23
C ARG A 171 -0.24 -23.86 0.70
N ALA A 172 -0.44 -22.65 0.17
CA ALA A 172 -0.51 -22.39 -1.27
C ALA A 172 0.87 -22.37 -1.98
N ASP A 173 1.96 -22.62 -1.26
CA ASP A 173 3.35 -22.53 -1.72
C ASP A 173 3.75 -21.15 -2.30
N ILE A 174 3.24 -20.09 -1.69
CA ILE A 174 3.50 -18.70 -2.10
C ILE A 174 4.51 -18.07 -1.15
N HIS A 175 5.72 -17.88 -1.66
CA HIS A 175 6.80 -17.25 -0.91
C HIS A 175 6.85 -15.76 -1.17
N ASN A 176 7.30 -15.03 -0.15
CA ASN A 176 7.66 -13.63 -0.31
C ASN A 176 6.51 -12.80 -0.93
N PHE A 177 5.31 -12.84 -0.33
CA PHE A 177 4.11 -12.12 -0.81
C PHE A 177 3.35 -11.48 0.37
N ARG A 178 2.80 -10.28 0.18
CA ARG A 178 2.07 -9.51 1.21
C ARG A 178 0.71 -9.12 0.67
N TRP A 179 -0.24 -8.81 1.56
CA TRP A 179 -1.58 -8.34 1.15
C TRP A 179 -1.50 -7.14 0.21
N HIS A 180 -0.62 -6.19 0.49
CA HIS A 180 -0.43 -5.01 -0.36
C HIS A 180 -0.03 -5.35 -1.81
N ASP A 181 0.60 -6.50 -2.03
CA ASP A 181 1.03 -6.94 -3.35
C ASP A 181 -0.15 -7.39 -4.24
N LEU A 182 -1.35 -7.65 -3.68
CA LEU A 182 -2.57 -7.96 -4.44
C LEU A 182 -2.94 -6.86 -5.43
N ARG A 183 -2.66 -5.59 -5.08
CA ARG A 183 -2.84 -4.46 -6.01
C ARG A 183 -1.90 -4.56 -7.22
N HIS A 184 -0.68 -5.05 -7.03
CA HIS A 184 0.27 -5.26 -8.14
C HIS A 184 -0.14 -6.44 -9.02
N THR A 185 -0.81 -7.45 -8.45
CA THR A 185 -1.41 -8.55 -9.23
C THR A 185 -2.41 -8.02 -10.26
N LEU A 186 -3.34 -7.14 -9.87
CA LEU A 186 -4.29 -6.54 -10.82
C LEU A 186 -3.58 -5.83 -11.97
N VAL A 187 -2.64 -4.94 -11.64
CA VAL A 187 -1.91 -4.15 -12.64
C VAL A 187 -1.15 -5.07 -13.60
N THR A 188 -0.56 -6.16 -13.10
CA THR A 188 0.15 -7.13 -13.92
C THR A 188 -0.81 -7.84 -14.88
N TRP A 189 -1.93 -8.37 -14.39
CA TRP A 189 -2.89 -9.08 -15.23
C TRP A 189 -3.52 -8.20 -16.31
N HIS A 190 -3.78 -6.93 -16.01
CA HIS A 190 -4.27 -5.98 -17.01
C HIS A 190 -3.21 -5.64 -18.07
N ARG A 191 -1.93 -5.55 -17.68
CA ARG A 191 -0.85 -5.36 -18.66
C ARG A 191 -0.73 -6.57 -19.59
N GLU A 192 -0.81 -7.78 -19.06
CA GLU A 192 -0.84 -9.02 -19.84
C GLU A 192 -2.05 -9.06 -20.78
N ALA A 193 -3.22 -8.57 -20.32
CA ALA A 193 -4.42 -8.39 -21.13
C ALA A 193 -4.37 -7.18 -22.08
N ARG A 194 -3.24 -6.49 -22.18
CA ARG A 194 -3.01 -5.30 -23.04
C ARG A 194 -3.97 -4.13 -22.77
N THR A 195 -4.44 -3.98 -21.53
CA THR A 195 -5.23 -2.82 -21.12
C THR A 195 -4.38 -1.53 -21.22
N PRO A 196 -4.89 -0.43 -21.80
CA PRO A 196 -4.16 0.83 -21.90
C PRO A 196 -3.70 1.38 -20.54
N THR A 197 -2.50 1.95 -20.50
CA THR A 197 -1.88 2.43 -19.23
C THR A 197 -2.67 3.53 -18.54
N HIS A 198 -3.40 4.38 -19.29
CA HIS A 198 -4.21 5.44 -18.71
C HIS A 198 -5.43 4.90 -17.93
N GLU A 199 -5.97 3.75 -18.32
CA GLU A 199 -7.02 3.07 -17.56
C GLU A 199 -6.46 2.46 -16.27
N LEU A 200 -5.25 1.91 -16.33
CA LEU A 200 -4.55 1.38 -15.14
C LEU A 200 -4.22 2.47 -14.11
N GLN A 201 -3.90 3.69 -14.55
CA GLN A 201 -3.69 4.82 -13.64
C GLN A 201 -4.97 5.27 -12.95
N ARG A 202 -6.14 5.13 -13.60
CA ARG A 202 -7.45 5.42 -12.98
C ARG A 202 -7.82 4.37 -11.92
N LEU A 203 -7.54 3.09 -12.18
CA LEU A 203 -7.77 1.97 -11.26
C LEU A 203 -6.76 1.96 -10.10
N GLY A 204 -5.52 2.33 -10.37
CA GLY A 204 -4.35 2.14 -9.50
C GLY A 204 -3.81 3.38 -8.80
N GLY A 205 -4.64 4.42 -8.57
CA GLY A 205 -4.34 5.74 -7.95
C GLY A 205 -3.04 5.96 -7.15
#